data_AF-A0A931WZS3-F1
#
_entry.id   AF-A0A931WZS3-F1
#
_cell.length_a   1.000
_cell.length_b   1.000
_cell.length_c   1.000
_cell.angle_alpha   90.00
_cell.angle_beta   90.00
_cell.angle_gamma   90.00
#
_symmetry.space_group_name_H-M   'P 1'
#
loop_
_entity.id
_entity.type
_entity.pdbx_description
1 polymer ?
#
loop_
_entity_poly.entity_id
_entity_poly.type
_entity_poly.pdbx_seq_one_letter_code
_entity_poly.pdbx_strand_id
1 'polypeptide(L)' 'MTEKHTLKHSLKRLKEITDWFEKQEEVDVEAGLEKVKEGAELIKASKKQLKTLENEFEKVKGALEDEEEDEERA' A
#
# COMPACT_ATOMS: atom_id res chain seq x y z
N MET A 1 20.51 -7.83 2.93
CA MET A 1 19.97 -6.64 2.25
C MET A 1 18.49 -6.58 2.58
N THR A 2 18.09 -5.60 3.38
CA THR A 2 16.71 -5.49 3.89
C THR A 2 15.83 -4.97 2.76
N GLU A 3 15.01 -5.83 2.14
CA GLU A 3 14.04 -5.36 1.15
C GLU A 3 13.15 -4.30 1.80
N LYS A 4 13.17 -3.08 1.26
CA LYS A 4 12.19 -2.05 1.62
C LYS A 4 10.82 -2.64 1.31
N HIS A 5 10.01 -2.89 2.33
CA HIS A 5 8.59 -3.22 2.16
C HIS A 5 7.93 -2.08 1.37
N THR A 6 7.79 -2.24 0.06
CA THR A 6 7.13 -1.27 -0.82
C THR A 6 5.66 -1.63 -0.96
N LEU A 7 4.82 -0.63 -1.29
CA LEU A 7 3.41 -0.85 -1.58
C LEU A 7 3.22 -1.92 -2.68
N LYS A 8 4.08 -1.91 -3.70
CA LYS A 8 4.11 -2.93 -4.77
C LYS A 8 4.30 -4.33 -4.22
N HIS A 9 5.25 -4.52 -3.30
CA HIS A 9 5.49 -5.81 -2.67
C HIS A 9 4.28 -6.26 -1.83
N SER A 10 3.68 -5.35 -1.06
CA SER A 10 2.48 -5.66 -0.27
C SER A 10 1.30 -6.08 -1.16
N LEU A 11 1.06 -5.39 -2.26
CA LEU A 11 0.00 -5.73 -3.22
C LEU A 11 0.26 -7.08 -3.91
N LYS A 12 1.52 -7.34 -4.30
CA LYS A 12 1.90 -8.65 -4.85
C LYS A 12 1.62 -9.76 -3.85
N ARG A 13 2.00 -9.56 -2.60
CA ARG A 13 1.79 -10.56 -1.55
C ARG A 13 0.32 -10.79 -1.21
N LEU A 14 -0.49 -9.73 -1.19
CA LEU A 14 -1.94 -9.85 -1.07
C LEU A 14 -2.55 -10.69 -2.20
N LYS A 15 -2.10 -10.49 -3.44
CA LYS A 15 -2.51 -11.33 -4.57
C LYS A 15 -2.13 -12.79 -4.37
N GLU A 16 -0.91 -13.08 -3.93
CA GLU A 16 -0.48 -14.45 -3.64
C GLU A 16 -1.34 -15.13 -2.56
N ILE A 17 -1.80 -14.36 -1.56
CA ILE A 17 -2.74 -14.87 -0.54
C ILE A 17 -4.09 -15.21 -1.17
N THR A 18 -4.65 -14.33 -2.00
CA THR A 18 -5.91 -14.59 -2.72
C THR A 18 -5.79 -15.80 -3.64
N ASP A 19 -4.72 -15.85 -4.45
CA ASP A 19 -4.44 -16.96 -5.35
C ASP A 19 -4.27 -18.28 -4.58
N TRP A 20 -3.77 -18.25 -3.33
CA TRP A 20 -3.65 -19.43 -2.48
C TRP A 20 -5.03 -19.97 -2.09
N PHE A 21 -5.96 -19.10 -1.66
CA PHE A 21 -7.33 -19.48 -1.31
C PHE A 21 -8.09 -20.04 -2.51
N GLU A 22 -7.97 -19.41 -3.68
CA GLU A 22 -8.67 -19.84 -4.91
C GLU A 22 -8.23 -21.21 -5.43
N LYS A 23 -7.00 -21.64 -5.09
CA LYS A 23 -6.43 -22.93 -5.53
C LYS A 23 -6.76 -24.09 -4.58
N GLN A 24 -7.38 -23.83 -3.43
CA GLN A 24 -7.73 -24.89 -2.50
C GLN A 24 -9.03 -25.58 -2.93
N GLU A 25 -9.00 -26.90 -3.09
CA GLU A 25 -10.20 -27.73 -3.28
C GLU A 25 -10.94 -27.95 -1.95
N GLU A 26 -10.18 -28.18 -0.87
CA GLU A 26 -10.65 -28.14 0.51
C GLU A 26 -9.80 -27.15 1.30
N VAL A 27 -10.45 -26.26 2.05
CA VAL A 27 -9.76 -25.20 2.79
C VAL A 27 -9.31 -25.73 4.15
N ASP A 28 -7.98 -25.77 4.36
CA ASP A 28 -7.40 -25.83 5.69
C ASP A 28 -7.67 -24.52 6.43
N VAL A 29 -8.52 -24.59 7.46
CA VAL A 29 -8.99 -23.42 8.22
C VAL A 29 -7.86 -22.81 9.07
N GLU A 30 -6.94 -23.61 9.60
CA GLU A 30 -5.83 -23.11 10.42
C GLU A 30 -4.84 -22.35 9.54
N ALA A 31 -4.45 -22.94 8.39
CA ALA A 31 -3.62 -22.26 7.41
C ALA A 31 -4.32 -21.01 6.83
N GLY A 32 -5.63 -21.10 6.57
CA GLY A 32 -6.44 -19.98 6.12
C GLY A 32 -6.45 -18.82 7.12
N LEU A 33 -6.59 -19.10 8.42
CA LEU A 33 -6.57 -18.07 9.45
C LEU A 33 -5.23 -17.32 9.49
N GLU A 34 -4.10 -18.04 9.36
CA GLU A 34 -2.78 -17.41 9.28
C GLU A 34 -2.63 -16.52 8.04
N LYS A 35 -3.17 -16.94 6.89
CA LYS A 35 -3.20 -16.14 5.66
C LYS A 35 -4.05 -14.87 5.79
N VAL A 36 -5.19 -14.94 6.48
CA VAL A 36 -6.02 -13.77 6.76
C VAL A 36 -5.29 -12.78 7.66
N LYS A 37 -4.62 -13.25 8.72
CA LYS A 37 -3.80 -12.40 9.59
C LYS A 37 -2.67 -11.72 8.82
N GLU A 38 -1.96 -12.47 7.97
CA GLU A 38 -0.92 -11.95 7.09
C GLU A 38 -1.47 -10.85 6.17
N GLY A 39 -2.62 -11.11 5.53
CA GLY A 39 -3.31 -10.13 4.69
C GLY A 39 -3.73 -8.87 5.45
N ALA A 40 -4.24 -9.00 6.66
CA ALA A 40 -4.66 -7.88 7.50
C ALA A 40 -3.49 -6.93 7.82
N GLU A 41 -2.33 -7.47 8.20
CA GLU A 41 -1.13 -6.68 8.46
C GLU A 41 -0.60 -6.01 7.18
N LEU A 42 -0.62 -6.70 6.04
CA LEU A 42 -0.24 -6.12 4.74
C LEU A 42 -1.15 -4.96 4.34
N ILE A 43 -2.47 -5.09 4.53
CA ILE A 43 -3.44 -4.02 4.24
C ILE A 43 -3.18 -2.82 5.15
N LYS A 44 -2.96 -3.05 6.44
CA LYS A 44 -2.66 -2.00 7.42
C LYS A 44 -1.39 -1.23 7.06
N ALA A 45 -0.32 -1.94 6.71
CA ALA A 45 0.91 -1.33 6.25
C ALA A 45 0.71 -0.53 4.95
N SER A 46 -0.01 -1.11 3.99
CA SER A 46 -0.31 -0.47 2.69
C SER A 46 -1.10 0.82 2.86
N LYS A 47 -2.13 0.85 3.73
CA LYS A 47 -2.89 2.06 4.05
C LYS A 47 -2.01 3.17 4.62
N LYS A 48 -1.05 2.82 5.49
CA LYS A 48 -0.10 3.79 6.04
C LYS A 48 0.79 4.39 4.95
N GLN A 49 1.29 3.56 4.03
CA GLN A 49 2.11 4.01 2.91
C GLN A 49 1.34 4.90 1.94
N LEU A 50 0.10 4.54 1.62
CA LEU A 50 -0.77 5.36 0.78
C LEU A 50 -1.00 6.74 1.38
N LYS A 51 -1.27 6.83 2.68
CA LYS A 51 -1.42 8.12 3.36
C LYS A 51 -0.15 8.96 3.32
N THR A 52 1.02 8.34 3.45
CA THR A 52 2.29 9.05 3.30
C THR A 52 2.47 9.61 1.90
N LEU A 53 2.16 8.82 0.86
CA LEU A 53 2.22 9.27 -0.53
C LEU A 53 1.23 10.40 -0.81
N GLU A 54 -0.01 10.29 -0.34
CA GLU A 54 -1.02 11.34 -0.45
C GLU A 54 -0.52 12.67 0.13
N ASN A 55 0.05 12.64 1.34
CA ASN A 55 0.63 13.84 1.96
C ASN A 55 1.81 14.43 1.15
N GLU A 56 2.60 13.60 0.47
CA GLU A 56 3.68 14.07 -0.40
C GLU A 56 3.13 14.73 -1.67
N PHE A 57 2.07 14.18 -2.27
CA PHE A 57 1.37 14.80 -3.40
C PHE A 57 0.77 16.16 -3.04
N GLU A 58 0.11 16.28 -1.88
CA GLU A 58 -0.44 17.56 -1.41
C GLU A 58 0.64 18.63 -1.24
N LYS A 59 1.82 18.26 -0.73
CA LYS A 59 2.95 19.19 -0.62
C LYS A 59 3.47 19.65 -1.96
N VAL A 60 3.59 18.74 -2.93
CA VAL A 60 4.01 19.08 -4.29
C VAL A 60 2.99 20.02 -4.92
N LYS A 61 1.69 19.74 -4.76
CA LYS A 61 0.63 20.61 -5.26
C LYS A 61 0.72 22.02 -4.66
N GLY A 62 0.84 22.14 -3.34
CA GLY A 62 0.98 23.44 -2.68
C GLY A 62 2.21 24.21 -3.14
N ALA A 63 3.36 23.54 -3.32
CA ALA A 63 4.56 24.20 -3.83
C ALA A 63 4.38 24.75 -5.26
N LEU A 64 3.65 24.04 -6.12
CA LEU A 64 3.35 24.50 -7.47
C LEU A 64 2.38 25.69 -7.45
N GLU A 65 1.37 25.68 -6.58
CA GLU A 65 0.43 26.79 -6.40
C GLU A 65 1.13 28.04 -5.84
N ASP A 66 2.04 27.89 -4.87
CA ASP A 66 2.83 28.98 -4.31
C ASP A 66 3.77 29.59 -5.38
N GLU A 67 4.41 28.75 -6.21
CA GLU A 67 5.26 29.21 -7.34
C GLU A 67 4.43 30.02 -8.37
N GLU A 68 3.22 29.58 -8.70
CA GLU A 68 2.31 30.32 -9.59
C GLU A 68 1.88 31.67 -9.00
N GLU A 69 1.56 31.72 -7.70
CA GLU A 69 1.20 32.99 -7.02
C GLU A 69 2.37 33.98 -6.96
N ASP A 70 3.60 33.52 -6.76
CA ASP A 70 4.79 34.36 -6.73
C ASP A 70 5.13 34.91 -8.13
N GLU A 71 4.90 34.14 -9.21
CA GLU A 71 5.05 34.62 -10.59
C GLU A 71 4.01 35.68 -10.97
N GLU A 72 2.76 35.55 -10.52
CA GLU A 72 1.71 36.56 -10.77
C GLU A 72 1.91 37.87 -10.00
N ARG A 73 2.66 37.83 -8.89
CA ARG A 73 2.96 38.99 -8.03
C ARG A 73 4.23 39.75 -8.41
N ALA A 74 5.09 39.19 -9.27
CA ALA A 74 6.35 39.76 -9.72
C ALA A 74 6.21 40.64 -10.97
#